data_AF-A0A1G3MXJ2-F1
#
_entry.id   AF-A0A1G3MXJ2-F1
#
_cell.length_a   1.000
_cell.length_b   1.000
_cell.length_c   1.000
_cell.angle_alpha   90.00
_cell.angle_beta   90.00
_cell.angle_gamma   90.00
#
_symmetry.space_group_name_H-M   'P 1'
#
loop_
_entity.id
_entity.type
_entity.pdbx_description
1 polymer ?
#
loop_
_entity_poly.entity_id
_entity_poly.type
_entity_poly.pdbx_seq_one_letter_code
_entity_poly.pdbx_strand_id
1 'polypeptide(L)'
;MKRRIGPLVVLVAIAVLLVALNPTMDDFKKYVENKARASVGASGVLGNVIGGLVGGLASAGAGAGFDRSNLFVASLYTSKLGDEVQQQYLGIAKLFLPLKSGNSRP
;
A
#
# COMPACT_ATOMS: atom_id res chain seq x y z
N MET A 1 -9.53 35.88 -21.46
CA MET A 1 -9.14 35.33 -20.13
C MET A 1 -9.94 34.11 -19.67
N LYS A 2 -11.23 33.92 -20.05
CA LYS A 2 -12.06 32.78 -19.59
C LYS A 2 -11.70 31.38 -20.13
N ARG A 3 -10.96 31.28 -21.25
CA ARG A 3 -10.65 30.01 -21.92
C ARG A 3 -9.58 29.13 -21.26
N ARG A 4 -8.76 29.68 -20.35
CA ARG A 4 -7.72 28.92 -19.63
C ARG A 4 -8.14 28.46 -18.23
N ILE A 5 -9.30 28.92 -17.76
CA ILE A 5 -9.81 28.59 -16.43
C ILE A 5 -10.40 27.17 -16.42
N GLY A 6 -11.07 26.76 -17.51
CA GLY A 6 -11.63 25.40 -17.65
C GLY A 6 -10.61 24.28 -17.35
N PRO A 7 -9.48 24.20 -18.07
CA PRO A 7 -8.48 23.15 -17.82
C PRO A 7 -7.81 23.29 -16.45
N LEU A 8 -7.61 24.52 -15.94
CA LEU A 8 -7.03 24.74 -14.62
C LEU A 8 -7.96 24.23 -13.51
N VAL A 9 -9.26 24.49 -13.61
CA VAL A 9 -10.28 24.01 -12.66
C VAL A 9 -10.37 22.49 -12.68
N VAL A 10 -10.32 21.87 -13.87
CA VAL A 10 -10.29 20.41 -13.99
C VAL A 10 -9.04 19.81 -13.34
N LEU A 11 -7.86 20.38 -13.56
CA LEU A 11 -6.62 19.92 -12.92
C LEU A 11 -6.67 20.04 -11.39
N VAL A 12 -7.20 21.16 -10.87
CA VAL A 12 -7.37 21.34 -9.42
C VAL A 12 -8.36 20.32 -8.86
N ALA A 13 -9.48 20.07 -9.54
CA ALA A 13 -10.45 19.06 -9.12
C ALA A 13 -9.84 17.65 -9.09
N ILE A 14 -9.02 17.28 -10.09
CA ILE A 14 -8.30 16.01 -10.12
C ILE A 14 -7.30 15.92 -8.96
N ALA A 15 -6.54 16.99 -8.70
CA ALA A 15 -5.59 17.02 -7.59
C ALA A 15 -6.29 16.83 -6.22
N VAL A 16 -7.42 17.50 -6.00
CA VAL A 16 -8.23 17.36 -4.76
C VAL A 16 -8.74 15.93 -4.63
N LEU A 17 -9.24 15.32 -5.71
CA LEU A 17 -9.68 13.93 -5.72
C LEU A 17 -8.54 12.97 -5.38
N LEU A 18 -7.35 13.16 -5.96
CA LEU A 18 -6.19 12.32 -5.68
C LEU A 18 -5.71 12.43 -4.23
N VAL A 19 -5.77 13.62 -3.64
CA VAL A 19 -5.46 13.81 -2.22
C VAL A 19 -6.52 13.16 -1.34
N ALA A 20 -7.81 13.30 -1.66
CA ALA A 20 -8.90 12.68 -0.90
C ALA A 20 -8.89 11.15 -0.98
N LEU A 21 -8.38 10.60 -2.09
CA LEU A 21 -8.22 9.15 -2.31
C LEU A 21 -6.84 8.63 -1.89
N ASN A 22 -5.95 9.48 -1.38
CA ASN A 22 -4.64 9.06 -0.89
C ASN A 22 -4.86 8.11 0.31
N PRO A 23 -4.49 6.82 0.18
CA PRO A 23 -4.82 5.83 1.19
C PRO A 23 -4.17 6.15 2.53
N THR A 24 -4.89 5.88 3.60
CA THR A 24 -4.41 5.98 4.99
C THR A 24 -3.80 4.67 5.48
N MET A 25 -3.17 4.71 6.66
CA MET A 25 -2.65 3.51 7.30
C MET A 25 -3.77 2.48 7.58
N ASP A 26 -4.97 2.93 7.92
CA ASP A 26 -6.10 2.03 8.15
C ASP A 26 -6.62 1.40 6.85
N ASP A 27 -6.58 2.12 5.72
CA ASP A 27 -6.88 1.55 4.41
C ASP A 27 -5.85 0.45 4.05
N PHE A 28 -4.57 0.69 4.36
CA PHE A 28 -3.51 -0.29 4.12
C PHE A 28 -3.67 -1.53 4.99
N LYS A 29 -3.98 -1.37 6.29
CA LYS A 29 -4.29 -2.49 7.19
C LYS A 29 -5.43 -3.35 6.64
N LYS A 30 -6.54 -2.74 6.22
CA LYS A 30 -7.66 -3.44 5.60
C LYS A 30 -7.26 -4.18 4.32
N TYR A 31 -6.43 -3.58 3.47
CA TYR A 31 -5.90 -4.24 2.29
C TYR A 31 -5.09 -5.49 2.65
N VAL A 32 -4.16 -5.39 3.61
CA VAL A 32 -3.34 -6.51 4.06
C VAL A 32 -4.20 -7.59 4.71
N GLU A 33 -5.18 -7.24 5.55
CA GLU A 33 -6.13 -8.17 6.16
C GLU A 33 -7.00 -8.89 5.13
N ASN A 34 -7.53 -8.18 4.14
CA ASN A 34 -8.32 -8.81 3.07
C ASN A 34 -7.44 -9.73 2.21
N LYS A 35 -6.21 -9.32 1.92
CA LYS A 35 -5.24 -10.13 1.18
C LYS A 35 -4.85 -11.39 1.95
N ALA A 36 -4.69 -11.28 3.28
CA ALA A 36 -4.48 -12.40 4.19
C ALA A 36 -5.64 -13.38 4.15
N ARG A 37 -6.88 -12.92 4.34
CA ARG A 37 -8.09 -13.75 4.30
C ARG A 37 -8.25 -14.46 2.96
N ALA A 38 -8.02 -13.76 1.85
CA ALA A 38 -8.04 -14.34 0.52
C ALA A 38 -6.98 -15.43 0.32
N SER A 39 -5.84 -15.32 1.01
CA SER A 39 -4.74 -16.28 0.92
C SER A 39 -4.95 -17.52 1.79
N VAL A 40 -5.63 -17.37 2.94
CA VAL A 40 -6.01 -18.50 3.81
C VAL A 40 -7.10 -19.36 3.19
N GLY A 41 -7.98 -18.79 2.37
CA GLY A 41 -8.98 -19.53 1.60
C GLY A 41 -8.44 -20.22 0.34
N ALA A 42 -7.23 -19.88 -0.10
CA ALA A 42 -6.58 -20.45 -1.27
C ALA A 42 -5.54 -21.50 -0.85
N SER A 43 -5.96 -22.74 -0.66
CA SER A 43 -5.13 -23.89 -0.24
C SER A 43 -4.07 -24.34 -1.27
N GLY A 44 -3.28 -23.42 -1.82
CA GLY A 44 -2.22 -23.68 -2.79
C GLY A 44 -0.92 -22.91 -2.49
N VAL A 45 0.14 -23.20 -3.25
CA VAL A 45 1.52 -22.67 -3.09
C VAL A 45 1.59 -21.14 -2.96
N LEU A 46 0.65 -20.40 -3.57
CA LEU A 46 0.52 -18.94 -3.43
C LEU A 46 0.02 -18.50 -2.04
N GLY A 47 -0.81 -19.31 -1.39
CA GLY A 47 -1.29 -19.11 -0.01
C GLY A 47 -0.19 -19.26 1.03
N ASN A 48 0.83 -20.09 0.77
CA ASN A 48 1.99 -20.24 1.67
C ASN A 48 2.95 -19.03 1.59
N VAL A 49 3.18 -18.46 0.41
CA VAL A 49 4.07 -17.29 0.25
C VAL A 49 3.42 -16.05 0.85
N ILE A 50 2.13 -15.85 0.61
CA ILE A 50 1.39 -14.71 1.19
C ILE A 50 1.13 -14.94 2.67
N GLY A 51 0.85 -16.19 3.10
CA GLY A 51 0.72 -16.59 4.50
C GLY A 51 2.01 -16.40 5.30
N GLY A 52 3.19 -16.55 4.69
CA GLY A 52 4.47 -16.23 5.32
C GLY A 52 4.69 -14.73 5.52
N LEU A 53 4.34 -13.91 4.51
CA LEU A 53 4.43 -12.45 4.59
C LEU A 53 3.41 -11.88 5.58
N VAL A 54 2.18 -12.39 5.55
CA VAL A 54 1.10 -12.05 6.48
C VAL A 54 1.38 -12.60 7.87
N GLY A 55 1.95 -13.79 8.01
CA GLY A 55 2.30 -14.40 9.29
C GLY A 55 3.37 -13.61 10.03
N GLY A 56 4.37 -13.07 9.32
CA GLY A 56 5.34 -12.11 9.87
C GLY A 56 4.72 -10.75 10.25
N LEU A 57 3.73 -10.30 9.50
CA LEU A 57 2.97 -9.07 9.74
C LEU A 57 1.96 -9.19 10.89
N ALA A 58 1.32 -10.36 11.04
CA ALA A 58 0.30 -10.65 12.03
C ALA A 58 0.92 -10.96 13.40
N SER A 59 2.10 -11.59 13.43
CA SER A 59 2.87 -11.79 14.66
C SER A 59 3.44 -10.49 15.24
N ALA A 60 3.69 -9.47 14.40
CA ALA A 60 4.10 -8.14 14.83
C ALA A 60 2.94 -7.15 15.02
N GLY A 61 1.70 -7.51 14.64
CA GLY A 61 0.59 -6.58 14.52
C GLY A 61 0.67 -5.78 13.21
N ALA A 62 -0.37 -5.88 12.38
CA ALA A 62 -0.39 -5.37 10.99
C ALA A 62 -0.13 -3.85 10.82
N GLY A 63 -0.08 -3.10 11.93
CA GLY A 63 0.28 -1.67 11.96
C GLY A 63 1.62 -1.34 12.60
N ALA A 64 2.28 -2.27 13.29
CA ALA A 64 3.49 -1.97 14.05
C ALA A 64 4.79 -2.15 13.23
N GLY A 65 4.73 -2.92 12.13
CA GLY A 65 5.89 -3.23 11.29
C GLY A 65 6.02 -2.40 10.00
N PHE A 66 5.09 -1.49 9.73
CA PHE A 66 5.09 -0.65 8.53
C PHE A 66 5.09 0.83 8.89
N ASP A 67 6.00 1.56 8.28
CA ASP A 67 6.03 3.02 8.32
C ASP A 67 5.32 3.58 7.09
N ARG A 68 4.51 4.63 7.28
CA ARG A 68 3.80 5.32 6.20
C ARG A 68 4.49 6.65 5.93
N SER A 69 5.12 6.78 4.77
CA SER A 69 5.58 8.07 4.24
C SER A 69 4.54 8.66 3.30
N ASN A 70 3.97 9.81 3.65
CA ASN A 70 2.98 10.50 2.81
C ASN A 70 3.68 11.33 1.72
N LEU A 71 3.38 11.03 0.46
CA LEU A 71 3.87 11.70 -0.74
C LEU A 71 2.78 12.56 -1.40
N PHE A 72 1.91 13.18 -0.60
CA PHE A 72 0.75 14.02 -0.98
C PHE A 72 -0.40 13.29 -1.68
N VAL A 73 -0.17 12.76 -2.88
CA VAL A 73 -1.17 12.04 -3.69
C VAL A 73 -0.99 10.53 -3.62
N ALA A 74 0.14 10.10 -3.09
CA ALA A 74 0.45 8.71 -2.82
C ALA A 74 0.98 8.56 -1.39
N SER A 75 0.98 7.35 -0.89
CA SER A 75 1.58 6.98 0.38
C SER A 75 2.47 5.78 0.16
N LEU A 76 3.68 5.82 0.69
CA LEU A 76 4.60 4.71 0.66
C LEU A 76 4.54 3.97 1.99
N TYR A 77 4.33 2.66 1.93
CA TYR A 77 4.27 1.79 3.09
C TYR A 77 5.50 0.90 3.07
N THR A 78 6.38 1.06 4.04
CA THR A 78 7.67 0.37 4.09
C THR A 78 7.79 -0.44 5.36
N SER A 79 8.15 -1.72 5.23
CA SER A 79 8.55 -2.55 6.35
C SER A 79 10.04 -2.80 6.32
N LYS A 80 10.68 -2.58 7.47
CA LYS A 80 12.11 -2.78 7.67
C LYS A 80 12.32 -3.78 8.79
N LEU A 81 13.33 -4.62 8.63
CA LEU A 81 13.85 -5.49 9.69
C LEU A 81 15.34 -5.19 9.84
N GLY A 82 15.70 -4.53 10.93
CA GLY A 82 17.01 -3.86 11.04
C GLY A 82 17.14 -2.75 9.99
N ASP A 83 18.25 -2.71 9.28
CA ASP A 83 18.51 -1.75 8.19
C ASP A 83 17.93 -2.18 6.83
N GLU A 84 17.40 -3.40 6.72
CA GLU A 84 16.96 -3.95 5.44
C GLU A 84 15.46 -3.72 5.19
N VAL A 85 15.14 -3.12 4.03
CA VAL A 85 13.76 -3.00 3.56
C VAL A 85 13.27 -4.35 3.07
N GLN A 86 12.39 -4.95 3.87
CA GLN A 86 11.77 -6.24 3.61
C GLN A 86 10.63 -6.12 2.60
N GLN A 87 9.80 -5.10 2.75
CA GLN A 87 8.62 -4.92 1.90
C GLN A 87 8.33 -3.45 1.67
N GLN A 88 7.83 -3.14 0.47
CA GLN A 88 7.47 -1.78 0.11
C GLN A 88 6.21 -1.80 -0.78
N TYR A 89 5.24 -0.97 -0.44
CA TYR A 89 4.01 -0.79 -1.21
C TYR A 89 3.79 0.70 -1.52
N LEU A 90 3.38 0.98 -2.75
CA LEU A 90 2.87 2.28 -3.16
C LEU A 90 1.35 2.28 -3.08
N GLY A 91 0.82 3.06 -2.16
CA GLY A 91 -0.59 3.37 -2.05
C GLY A 91 -0.94 4.60 -2.89
N ILE A 92 -1.85 4.48 -3.84
CA ILE A 92 -2.38 5.60 -4.63
C ILE A 92 -3.85 5.35 -4.93
N ALA A 93 -4.71 6.35 -4.72
CA ALA A 93 -6.14 6.24 -5.01
C ALA A 93 -6.81 4.98 -4.40
N LYS A 94 -6.48 4.63 -3.15
CA LYS A 94 -6.89 3.38 -2.44
C LYS A 94 -6.41 2.05 -3.05
N LEU A 95 -5.57 2.10 -4.09
CA LEU A 95 -4.89 0.94 -4.63
C LEU A 95 -3.53 0.78 -3.97
N PHE A 96 -3.07 -0.47 -3.81
CA PHE A 96 -1.79 -0.79 -3.18
C PHE A 96 -0.95 -1.67 -4.11
N LEU A 97 0.12 -1.09 -4.62
CA LEU A 97 1.03 -1.73 -5.57
C LEU A 97 2.30 -2.19 -4.84
N PRO A 98 2.67 -3.48 -4.87
CA PRO A 98 3.94 -3.94 -4.31
C PRO A 98 5.11 -3.42 -5.17
N LEU A 99 6.07 -2.73 -4.55
CA LEU A 99 7.29 -2.24 -5.18
C LEU A 99 8.50 -3.14 -4.90
N LYS A 100 8.57 -3.69 -3.68
CA LYS A 100 9.62 -4.63 -3.27
C LYS A 100 9.02 -5.69 -2.35
N SER A 101 9.39 -6.95 -2.58
CA SER A 101 9.03 -8.10 -1.75
C SER A 101 10.31 -8.85 -1.42
N GLY A 102 10.60 -9.10 -0.14
CA GLY A 102 11.83 -9.69 0.39
C GLY A 102 12.20 -11.10 -0.08
N ASN A 103 11.56 -11.61 -1.14
CA ASN A 103 11.91 -12.87 -1.81
C ASN A 103 12.71 -12.68 -3.10
N SER A 104 13.19 -11.47 -3.42
CA SER A 104 14.18 -11.27 -4.49
C SER A 104 15.58 -11.71 -4.02
N ARG A 105 15.76 -13.03 -3.81
CA ARG A 105 17.09 -13.64 -3.83
C ARG A 105 17.51 -13.83 -5.29
N PRO A 106 18.73 -13.47 -5.70
CA PRO A 106 19.35 -14.11 -6.87
C PRO A 106 19.54 -15.62 -6.62
#